data_AF-A0A5E4MY14-F1
#
_entry.id   AF-A0A5E4MY14-F1
#
_cell.length_a   1.000
_cell.length_b   1.000
_cell.length_c   1.000
_cell.angle_alpha   90.00
_cell.angle_beta   90.00
_cell.angle_gamma   90.00
#
_symmetry.space_group_name_H-M   'P 1'
#
loop_
_entity.id
_entity.type
_entity.pdbx_description
1 polymer ?
#
loop_
_entity_poly.entity_id
_entity_poly.type
_entity_poly.pdbx_seq_one_letter_code
_entity_poly.pdbx_strand_id
1 'polypeptide(L)'
;MEMENLTSLEINGISKERIEMSLFDNLTSLQFLYLKEFHYCALYAKHVPVCLPNKDGLSSSLNLLPNRFIRWICWTVTGFTFVMNALVLCGRMFCSLRDENPAINFVIRNLAVADMCMVIYLTVVGYRDREYENNYYAHAHDWESSRLCTVIGIMAVISSEVSMLILMFISLERFLLIAVPLSGYRVLKLKTAVRCMASIWLVGITISIAPLVLWKHSSKFYGSNGFCYPLYIEDPFVDGWQYSAFMFLGLHVFSLLLMSILYALMYISVRKTRQAARISAEDYDFAIRFFFIVLANSFCWLPVIVLKIAALKKFHISSSTYGWVIIFIVPINAWVNPLLYTFTTPKYRKIITLKSMFKTHHESRKTIKRYSINETPHSSNVVPSKKTPSYPNNSPRKPQEKTQNEKTTTVDPLPTYHQINNNNANSTRENSFETTVAE
;
A
#
# COMPACT_ATOMS: atom_id res chain seq x y z
N MET A 1 51.34 5.28 32.93
CA MET A 1 51.98 4.46 31.86
C MET A 1 51.54 5.10 30.55
N GLU A 2 52.28 6.11 30.11
CA GLU A 2 51.96 6.84 28.89
C GLU A 2 52.31 5.97 27.68
N MET A 3 51.33 5.77 26.78
CA MET A 3 51.50 4.94 25.58
C MET A 3 52.04 5.77 24.41
N GLU A 4 53.20 6.42 24.63
CA GLU A 4 53.79 7.40 23.70
C GLU A 4 54.13 6.84 22.30
N ASN A 5 54.22 5.51 22.15
CA ASN A 5 54.57 4.83 20.89
C ASN A 5 53.40 4.05 20.26
N LEU A 6 52.15 4.27 20.71
CA LEU A 6 50.99 3.59 20.13
C LEU A 6 50.60 4.23 18.78
N THR A 7 50.98 3.60 17.68
CA THR A 7 50.74 4.11 16.32
C THR A 7 49.44 3.60 15.68
N SER A 8 48.94 2.43 16.11
CA SER A 8 47.65 1.89 15.70
C SER A 8 46.84 1.36 16.90
N LEU A 9 45.52 1.57 16.86
CA LEU A 9 44.60 1.14 17.92
C LEU A 9 43.29 0.65 17.29
N GLU A 10 42.85 -0.56 17.64
CA GLU A 10 41.61 -1.17 17.16
C GLU A 10 40.66 -1.47 18.33
N ILE A 11 39.47 -0.86 18.29
CA ILE A 11 38.43 -0.95 19.32
C ILE A 11 37.10 -1.35 18.66
N ASN A 12 37.11 -2.50 18.00
CA ASN A 12 35.93 -3.04 17.30
C ASN A 12 34.96 -3.81 18.24
N GLY A 13 35.39 -4.15 19.46
CA GLY A 13 34.63 -5.02 20.39
C GLY A 13 34.05 -4.38 21.65
N ILE A 14 34.33 -3.12 21.96
CA ILE A 14 33.99 -2.50 23.26
C ILE A 14 32.82 -1.53 23.11
N SER A 15 31.77 -1.74 23.92
CA SER A 15 30.62 -0.83 24.04
C SER A 15 30.96 0.44 24.83
N LYS A 16 30.28 1.54 24.48
CA LYS A 16 30.47 2.93 24.99
C LYS A 16 30.65 3.07 26.51
N GLU A 17 30.04 2.19 27.30
CA GLU A 17 30.01 2.24 28.78
C GLU A 17 31.38 2.04 29.46
N ARG A 18 32.45 1.69 28.72
CA ARG A 18 33.79 1.42 29.28
C ARG A 18 34.91 2.29 28.72
N ILE A 19 34.62 3.31 27.92
CA ILE A 19 35.66 4.15 27.29
C ILE A 19 35.43 5.61 27.68
N GLU A 20 36.29 6.13 28.57
CA GLU A 20 36.40 7.58 28.78
C GLU A 20 36.99 8.21 27.53
N MET A 21 36.27 9.17 26.92
CA MET A 21 36.64 9.70 25.60
C MET A 21 37.89 10.59 25.66
N SER A 22 38.26 11.07 26.85
CA SER A 22 39.53 11.75 27.16
C SER A 22 40.77 10.85 27.02
N LEU A 23 40.62 9.52 26.91
CA LEU A 23 41.75 8.63 26.65
C LEU A 23 42.42 8.92 25.29
N PHE A 24 41.66 9.40 24.31
CA PHE A 24 42.21 9.67 22.97
C PHE A 24 43.03 10.97 22.93
N ASP A 25 42.67 11.99 23.73
CA ASP A 25 43.35 13.29 23.73
C ASP A 25 44.85 13.19 24.12
N ASN A 26 45.21 12.19 24.91
CA ASN A 26 46.59 11.93 25.35
C ASN A 26 47.39 11.00 24.42
N LEU A 27 46.81 10.47 23.33
CA LEU A 27 47.46 9.54 22.40
C LEU A 27 48.02 10.25 21.17
N THR A 28 48.93 11.20 21.40
CA THR A 28 49.45 12.13 20.37
C THR A 28 50.21 11.48 19.21
N SER A 29 50.76 10.28 19.39
CA SER A 29 51.48 9.52 18.35
C SER A 29 50.60 8.61 17.50
N LEU A 30 49.28 8.59 17.74
CA LEU A 30 48.35 7.67 17.10
C LEU A 30 48.07 8.04 15.64
N GLN A 31 48.41 7.15 14.71
CA GLN A 31 48.23 7.36 13.27
C GLN A 31 46.95 6.70 12.74
N PHE A 32 46.62 5.52 13.26
CA PHE A 32 45.48 4.71 12.83
C PHE A 32 44.57 4.36 14.00
N LEU A 33 43.29 4.72 13.91
CA LEU A 33 42.29 4.41 14.94
C LEU A 33 41.05 3.76 14.31
N TYR A 34 40.75 2.53 14.71
CA TYR A 34 39.57 1.78 14.26
C TYR A 34 38.58 1.69 15.43
N LEU A 35 37.36 2.19 15.22
CA LEU A 35 36.29 2.29 16.21
C LEU A 35 35.00 1.65 15.67
N LYS A 36 34.05 1.35 16.56
CA LYS A 36 32.77 0.77 16.17
C LYS A 36 31.77 1.76 15.54
N GLU A 37 31.80 3.04 15.92
CA GLU A 37 30.84 4.05 15.44
C GLU A 37 31.57 5.32 14.95
N PHE A 38 31.12 5.91 13.84
CA PHE A 38 31.89 6.93 13.11
C PHE A 38 31.95 8.30 13.78
N HIS A 39 30.95 8.66 14.59
CA HIS A 39 30.92 9.96 15.27
C HIS A 39 32.08 10.10 16.26
N TYR A 40 32.64 9.00 16.78
CA TYR A 40 33.82 9.07 17.64
C TYR A 40 35.05 9.59 16.89
N CYS A 41 35.23 9.19 15.62
CA CYS A 41 36.29 9.72 14.77
C CYS A 41 36.15 11.24 14.54
N ALA A 42 34.92 11.70 14.27
CA ALA A 42 34.65 13.11 13.97
C ALA A 42 34.68 14.03 15.21
N LEU A 43 34.34 13.51 16.40
CA LEU A 43 34.22 14.29 17.63
C LEU A 43 35.47 14.26 18.51
N TYR A 44 36.11 13.10 18.69
CA TYR A 44 37.17 12.89 19.69
C TYR A 44 38.55 12.59 19.07
N ALA A 45 38.60 11.97 17.88
CA ALA A 45 39.85 11.61 17.22
C ALA A 45 40.33 12.62 16.16
N LYS A 46 40.00 13.92 16.30
CA LYS A 46 40.35 14.97 15.31
C LYS A 46 41.85 15.12 15.03
N HIS A 47 42.70 14.71 15.97
CA HIS A 47 44.16 14.74 15.84
C HIS A 47 44.73 13.50 15.12
N VAL A 48 43.94 12.42 14.96
CA VAL A 48 44.37 11.17 14.32
C VAL A 48 44.24 11.29 12.80
N PRO A 49 45.32 11.11 12.02
CA PRO A 49 45.29 11.22 10.55
C PRO A 49 44.34 10.24 9.85
N VAL A 50 44.23 9.01 10.36
CA VAL A 50 43.36 7.97 9.80
C VAL A 50 42.51 7.35 10.92
N CYS A 51 41.29 7.85 11.09
CA CYS A 51 40.27 7.20 11.91
C CYS A 51 39.23 6.49 11.03
N LEU A 52 38.69 5.35 11.47
CA LEU A 52 37.70 4.55 10.75
C LEU A 52 36.65 3.98 11.72
N PRO A 53 35.37 3.84 11.30
CA PRO A 53 34.79 4.34 10.06
C PRO A 53 34.61 5.87 10.10
N ASN A 54 34.68 6.53 8.93
CA ASN A 54 34.52 7.99 8.83
C ASN A 54 33.05 8.44 8.60
N LYS A 55 32.12 7.48 8.45
CA LYS A 55 30.69 7.68 8.17
C LYS A 55 29.91 6.53 8.81
N ASP A 56 28.62 6.72 9.05
CA ASP A 56 27.64 5.62 9.23
C ASP A 56 27.60 4.69 8.01
N GLY A 57 28.20 5.15 6.90
CA GLY A 57 28.32 4.47 5.63
C GLY A 57 27.14 4.77 4.70
N LEU A 58 26.22 5.65 5.09
CA LEU A 58 24.98 5.90 4.37
C LEU A 58 24.74 7.40 4.17
N SER A 59 25.02 8.17 5.22
CA SER A 59 25.13 9.61 5.24
C SER A 59 26.54 10.06 4.82
N SER A 60 26.72 11.35 4.59
CA SER A 60 28.05 11.97 4.62
C SER A 60 28.33 12.49 6.03
N SER A 61 29.59 12.59 6.45
CA SER A 61 29.95 13.16 7.75
C SER A 61 29.34 14.55 7.99
N LEU A 62 29.13 15.33 6.92
CA LEU A 62 28.55 16.68 6.98
C LEU A 62 27.03 16.71 6.79
N ASN A 63 26.41 15.74 6.13
CA ASN A 63 25.00 15.80 5.70
C ASN A 63 24.34 14.41 5.70
N LEU A 64 23.11 14.33 6.24
CA LEU A 64 22.27 13.13 6.28
C LEU A 64 21.99 12.59 4.86
N LEU A 65 21.55 13.44 3.94
CA LEU A 65 21.44 13.07 2.52
C LEU A 65 22.75 13.47 1.81
N PRO A 66 23.57 12.51 1.34
CA PRO A 66 24.96 12.80 0.96
C PRO A 66 25.11 13.61 -0.34
N ASN A 67 24.07 13.69 -1.17
CA ASN A 67 24.11 14.33 -2.49
C ASN A 67 22.93 15.29 -2.69
N ARG A 68 23.19 16.48 -3.26
CA ARG A 68 22.13 17.44 -3.61
C ARG A 68 21.04 16.82 -4.50
N PHE A 69 21.40 15.91 -5.41
CA PHE A 69 20.44 15.18 -6.24
C PHE A 69 19.46 14.32 -5.42
N ILE A 70 19.94 13.63 -4.37
CA ILE A 70 19.10 12.81 -3.48
C ILE A 70 18.13 13.72 -2.70
N ARG A 71 18.57 14.92 -2.27
CA ARG A 71 17.70 15.93 -1.65
C ARG A 71 16.55 16.35 -2.56
N TRP A 72 16.87 16.72 -3.82
CA TRP A 72 15.86 17.09 -4.83
C TRP A 72 14.87 15.95 -5.08
N ILE A 73 15.35 14.72 -5.16
CA ILE A 73 14.50 13.54 -5.35
C ILE A 73 13.62 13.28 -4.13
N CYS A 74 14.15 13.38 -2.91
CA CYS A 74 13.38 13.24 -1.67
C CYS A 74 12.15 14.15 -1.66
N TRP A 75 12.34 15.46 -1.88
CA TRP A 75 11.24 16.42 -1.91
C TRP A 75 10.27 16.20 -3.09
N THR A 76 10.79 15.85 -4.27
CA THR A 76 9.96 15.57 -5.47
C THR A 76 9.08 14.34 -5.27
N VAL A 77 9.67 13.23 -4.80
CA VAL A 77 8.96 11.97 -4.52
C VAL A 77 7.94 12.18 -3.40
N THR A 78 8.29 12.89 -2.33
CA THR A 78 7.38 13.22 -1.22
C THR A 78 6.17 13.99 -1.70
N GLY A 79 6.38 15.10 -2.42
CA GLY A 79 5.30 15.93 -2.95
C GLY A 79 4.41 15.19 -3.96
N PHE A 80 5.01 14.40 -4.85
CA PHE A 80 4.26 13.61 -5.83
C PHE A 80 3.43 12.50 -5.16
N THR A 81 4.02 11.76 -4.21
CA THR A 81 3.33 10.70 -3.45
C THR A 81 2.16 11.27 -2.65
N PHE A 82 2.36 12.43 -2.00
CA PHE A 82 1.31 13.15 -1.29
C PHE A 82 0.15 13.53 -2.22
N VAL A 83 0.44 14.22 -3.33
CA VAL A 83 -0.60 14.67 -4.28
C VAL A 83 -1.39 13.49 -4.85
N MET A 84 -0.71 12.42 -5.27
CA MET A 84 -1.37 11.26 -5.87
C MET A 84 -2.27 10.53 -4.87
N ASN A 85 -1.83 10.30 -3.63
CA ASN A 85 -2.65 9.67 -2.60
C ASN A 85 -3.77 10.58 -2.08
N ALA A 86 -3.53 11.89 -1.95
CA ALA A 86 -4.56 12.86 -1.57
C ALA A 86 -5.68 12.91 -2.62
N LEU A 87 -5.34 12.88 -3.92
CA LEU A 87 -6.32 12.80 -5.02
C LEU A 87 -7.13 11.49 -4.99
N VAL A 88 -6.52 10.35 -4.62
CA VAL A 88 -7.25 9.08 -4.43
C VAL A 88 -8.24 9.18 -3.27
N LEU A 89 -7.80 9.70 -2.11
CA LEU A 89 -8.65 9.85 -0.92
C LEU A 89 -9.81 10.80 -1.20
N CYS A 90 -9.54 12.02 -1.69
CA CYS A 90 -10.56 13.01 -2.01
C CYS A 90 -11.49 12.53 -3.13
N GLY A 91 -10.94 11.92 -4.20
CA GLY A 91 -11.73 11.40 -5.32
C GLY A 91 -12.70 10.28 -4.90
N ARG A 92 -12.24 9.31 -4.09
CA ARG A 92 -13.06 8.19 -3.59
C ARG A 92 -13.89 8.54 -2.35
N MET A 93 -13.81 9.76 -1.83
CA MET A 93 -14.64 10.28 -0.74
C MET A 93 -15.73 11.24 -1.24
N PHE A 94 -15.38 12.21 -2.11
CA PHE A 94 -16.25 13.33 -2.46
C PHE A 94 -16.78 13.33 -3.91
N CYS A 95 -16.25 12.50 -4.82
CA CYS A 95 -16.69 12.45 -6.22
C CYS A 95 -17.52 11.20 -6.55
N SER A 96 -18.21 11.22 -7.70
CA SER A 96 -18.98 10.09 -8.26
C SER A 96 -18.13 8.87 -8.71
N LEU A 97 -16.93 8.70 -8.14
CA LEU A 97 -16.12 7.48 -8.26
C LEU A 97 -16.61 6.36 -7.33
N ARG A 98 -17.71 6.63 -6.59
CA ARG A 98 -18.38 5.69 -5.69
C ARG A 98 -19.05 4.51 -6.42
N ASP A 99 -19.15 4.54 -7.74
CA ASP A 99 -19.76 3.49 -8.59
C ASP A 99 -18.95 2.18 -8.69
N GLU A 100 -17.92 2.01 -7.85
CA GLU A 100 -17.25 0.74 -7.61
C GLU A 100 -17.76 0.10 -6.32
N ASN A 101 -17.58 -1.22 -6.14
CA ASN A 101 -17.98 -1.91 -4.91
C ASN A 101 -17.50 -1.13 -3.66
N PRO A 102 -18.40 -0.72 -2.73
CA PRO A 102 -18.03 0.06 -1.55
C PRO A 102 -16.96 -0.61 -0.68
N ALA A 103 -16.85 -1.94 -0.71
CA ALA A 103 -15.79 -2.69 -0.05
C ALA A 103 -14.41 -2.46 -0.71
N ILE A 104 -14.32 -2.55 -2.04
CA ILE A 104 -13.09 -2.28 -2.79
C ILE A 104 -12.68 -0.80 -2.65
N ASN A 105 -13.66 0.12 -2.70
CA ASN A 105 -13.46 1.53 -2.40
C ASN A 105 -12.84 1.74 -1.00
N PHE A 106 -13.30 1.01 0.02
CA PHE A 106 -12.75 1.08 1.36
C PHE A 106 -11.31 0.54 1.43
N VAL A 107 -11.01 -0.57 0.76
CA VAL A 107 -9.67 -1.18 0.69
C VAL A 107 -8.66 -0.23 0.01
N ILE A 108 -9.01 0.36 -1.13
CA ILE A 108 -8.12 1.29 -1.85
C ILE A 108 -7.87 2.58 -1.04
N ARG A 109 -8.83 3.03 -0.22
CA ARG A 109 -8.58 4.14 0.71
C ARG A 109 -7.63 3.74 1.85
N ASN A 110 -7.67 2.49 2.33
CA ASN A 110 -6.70 2.01 3.32
C ASN A 110 -5.28 1.94 2.72
N LEU A 111 -5.14 1.51 1.46
CA LEU A 111 -3.87 1.55 0.73
C LEU A 111 -3.30 2.98 0.69
N ALA A 112 -4.12 3.96 0.29
CA ALA A 112 -3.71 5.37 0.25
C ALA A 112 -3.39 5.95 1.65
N VAL A 113 -4.01 5.45 2.73
CA VAL A 113 -3.65 5.85 4.12
C VAL A 113 -2.32 5.22 4.54
N ALA A 114 -2.05 3.97 4.19
CA ALA A 114 -0.75 3.34 4.44
C ALA A 114 0.37 4.04 3.65
N ASP A 115 0.13 4.38 2.37
CA ASP A 115 1.08 5.09 1.53
C ASP A 115 1.35 6.54 2.02
N MET A 116 0.42 7.17 2.76
CA MET A 116 0.65 8.46 3.44
C MET A 116 1.64 8.36 4.62
N CYS A 117 1.82 7.19 5.24
CA CYS A 117 2.85 7.01 6.27
C CYS A 117 4.27 7.18 5.69
N MET A 118 4.50 6.76 4.44
CA MET A 118 5.76 7.03 3.71
C MET A 118 5.98 8.53 3.48
N VAL A 119 4.93 9.29 3.17
CA VAL A 119 5.01 10.75 3.01
C VAL A 119 5.47 11.41 4.31
N ILE A 120 4.91 11.01 5.46
CA ILE A 120 5.32 11.52 6.77
C ILE A 120 6.79 11.20 7.04
N TYR A 121 7.20 9.94 6.83
CA TYR A 121 8.59 9.50 6.97
C TYR A 121 9.55 10.36 6.14
N LEU A 122 9.35 10.44 4.82
CA LEU A 122 10.23 11.20 3.92
C LEU A 122 10.24 12.71 4.25
N THR A 123 9.11 13.28 4.67
CA THR A 123 9.03 14.68 5.08
C THR A 123 9.91 14.95 6.31
N VAL A 124 9.90 14.06 7.30
CA VAL A 124 10.74 14.23 8.51
C VAL A 124 12.22 14.01 8.19
N VAL A 125 12.56 13.01 7.36
CA VAL A 125 13.96 12.81 6.91
C VAL A 125 14.47 14.02 6.13
N GLY A 126 13.69 14.55 5.17
CA GLY A 126 14.05 15.74 4.40
C GLY A 126 14.13 17.01 5.24
N TYR A 127 13.30 17.15 6.27
CA TYR A 127 13.40 18.25 7.24
C TYR A 127 14.69 18.14 8.07
N ARG A 128 15.00 16.95 8.61
CA ARG A 128 16.19 16.72 9.45
C ARG A 128 17.50 16.85 8.69
N ASP A 129 17.55 16.43 7.42
CA ASP A 129 18.71 16.69 6.55
C ASP A 129 18.98 18.20 6.36
N ARG A 130 17.92 19.02 6.32
CA ARG A 130 18.03 20.47 6.19
C ARG A 130 18.37 21.17 7.50
N GLU A 131 17.96 20.61 8.64
CA GLU A 131 18.32 21.07 9.98
C GLU A 131 19.80 20.76 10.30
N TYR A 132 20.28 19.59 9.90
CA TYR A 132 21.65 19.13 10.15
C TYR A 132 22.64 19.42 9.00
N GLU A 133 22.28 20.32 8.09
CA GLU A 133 23.08 20.65 6.90
C GLU A 133 24.47 21.17 7.30
N ASN A 134 25.52 20.54 6.75
CA ASN A 134 26.94 20.74 7.07
C ASN A 134 27.40 20.40 8.51
N ASN A 135 26.55 19.83 9.37
CA ASN A 135 26.94 19.46 10.74
C ASN A 135 26.39 18.09 11.21
N TYR A 136 26.08 17.18 10.27
CA TYR A 136 25.42 15.91 10.62
C TYR A 136 26.19 15.08 11.67
N TYR A 137 27.52 14.96 11.58
CA TYR A 137 28.33 14.20 12.55
C TYR A 137 28.10 14.58 14.01
N ALA A 138 27.79 15.84 14.31
CA ALA A 138 27.53 16.31 15.67
C ALA A 138 26.13 15.93 16.18
N HIS A 139 25.18 15.66 15.28
CA HIS A 139 23.80 15.34 15.60
C HIS A 139 23.42 13.88 15.31
N ALA A 140 24.26 13.12 14.60
CA ALA A 140 23.98 11.76 14.15
C ALA A 140 23.60 10.81 15.30
N HIS A 141 24.40 10.75 16.36
CA HIS A 141 24.12 9.93 17.55
C HIS A 141 22.77 10.26 18.17
N ASP A 142 22.46 11.54 18.34
CA ASP A 142 21.23 12.00 19.00
C ASP A 142 20.00 11.85 18.10
N TRP A 143 20.18 11.98 16.78
CA TRP A 143 19.17 11.70 15.78
C TRP A 143 18.82 10.21 15.74
N GLU A 144 19.82 9.35 15.55
CA GLU A 144 19.66 7.90 15.41
C GLU A 144 19.13 7.26 16.70
N SER A 145 19.59 7.70 17.87
CA SER A 145 19.05 7.26 19.17
C SER A 145 17.70 7.91 19.55
N SER A 146 17.19 8.86 18.76
CA SER A 146 15.95 9.57 19.11
C SER A 146 14.71 8.68 19.01
N ARG A 147 13.74 8.97 19.89
CA ARG A 147 12.37 8.46 19.77
C ARG A 147 11.72 8.86 18.44
N LEU A 148 12.10 10.01 17.86
CA LEU A 148 11.56 10.46 16.58
C LEU A 148 12.02 9.57 15.43
N CYS A 149 13.32 9.24 15.35
CA CYS A 149 13.88 8.30 14.39
C CYS A 149 13.18 6.93 14.47
N THR A 150 13.02 6.40 15.70
CA THR A 150 12.27 5.16 15.94
C THR A 150 10.82 5.25 15.43
N VAL A 151 10.09 6.33 15.74
CA VAL A 151 8.69 6.50 15.32
C VAL A 151 8.55 6.62 13.80
N ILE A 152 9.43 7.37 13.11
CA ILE A 152 9.34 7.48 11.65
C ILE A 152 9.76 6.19 10.95
N GLY A 153 10.69 5.43 11.53
CA GLY A 153 11.07 4.10 11.04
C GLY A 153 9.91 3.10 11.13
N ILE A 154 9.18 3.11 12.25
CA ILE A 154 7.91 2.37 12.38
C ILE A 154 6.91 2.81 11.31
N MET A 155 6.72 4.11 11.09
CA MET A 155 5.80 4.61 10.05
C MET A 155 6.19 4.15 8.64
N ALA A 156 7.49 4.11 8.32
CA ALA A 156 7.99 3.63 7.03
C ALA A 156 7.72 2.12 6.83
N VAL A 157 7.96 1.30 7.86
CA VAL A 157 7.69 -0.16 7.80
C VAL A 157 6.19 -0.45 7.82
N ILE A 158 5.39 0.27 8.61
CA ILE A 158 3.91 0.20 8.53
C ILE A 158 3.46 0.49 7.09
N SER A 159 4.02 1.53 6.45
CA SER A 159 3.70 1.86 5.06
C SER A 159 4.02 0.72 4.10
N SER A 160 5.26 0.18 4.12
CA SER A 160 5.64 -0.90 3.20
C SER A 160 4.86 -2.19 3.42
N GLU A 161 4.73 -2.63 4.68
CA GLU A 161 4.13 -3.92 5.01
C GLU A 161 2.60 -3.90 4.89
N VAL A 162 1.92 -2.84 5.38
CA VAL A 162 0.46 -2.73 5.23
C VAL A 162 0.09 -2.58 3.77
N SER A 163 0.79 -1.78 2.98
CA SER A 163 0.52 -1.66 1.55
C SER A 163 0.75 -3.00 0.82
N MET A 164 1.85 -3.71 1.09
CA MET A 164 2.10 -5.04 0.50
C MET A 164 1.03 -6.08 0.87
N LEU A 165 0.60 -6.15 2.14
CA LEU A 165 -0.49 -7.03 2.59
C LEU A 165 -1.84 -6.66 1.94
N ILE A 166 -2.14 -5.37 1.74
CA ILE A 166 -3.34 -4.91 1.03
C ILE A 166 -3.28 -5.28 -0.46
N LEU A 167 -2.12 -5.16 -1.11
CA LEU A 167 -1.94 -5.56 -2.51
C LEU A 167 -2.21 -7.06 -2.68
N MET A 168 -1.67 -7.92 -1.80
CA MET A 168 -2.01 -9.35 -1.76
C MET A 168 -3.50 -9.61 -1.58
N PHE A 169 -4.14 -8.92 -0.62
CA PHE A 169 -5.58 -9.07 -0.38
C PHE A 169 -6.41 -8.70 -1.61
N ILE A 170 -6.09 -7.59 -2.29
CA ILE A 170 -6.77 -7.17 -3.53
C ILE A 170 -6.61 -8.24 -4.61
N SER A 171 -5.43 -8.83 -4.75
CA SER A 171 -5.15 -9.82 -5.79
C SER A 171 -5.85 -11.15 -5.53
N LEU A 172 -5.91 -11.60 -4.27
CA LEU A 172 -6.71 -12.75 -3.87
C LEU A 172 -8.22 -12.50 -4.12
N GLU A 173 -8.74 -11.33 -3.75
CA GLU A 173 -10.13 -10.94 -4.05
C GLU A 173 -10.44 -10.98 -5.55
N ARG A 174 -9.53 -10.48 -6.40
CA ARG A 174 -9.69 -10.53 -7.86
C ARG A 174 -9.64 -11.95 -8.41
N PHE A 175 -8.71 -12.77 -7.92
CA PHE A 175 -8.64 -14.18 -8.27
C PHE A 175 -9.94 -14.92 -7.90
N LEU A 176 -10.43 -14.77 -6.66
CA LEU A 176 -11.66 -15.44 -6.21
C LEU A 176 -12.89 -15.01 -7.02
N LEU A 177 -13.00 -13.71 -7.35
CA LEU A 177 -14.09 -13.18 -8.16
C LEU A 177 -14.10 -13.69 -9.61
N ILE A 178 -12.94 -13.89 -10.23
CA ILE A 178 -12.81 -14.19 -11.66
C ILE A 178 -12.57 -15.67 -11.94
N ALA A 179 -11.66 -16.29 -11.20
CA ALA A 179 -11.19 -17.64 -11.48
C ALA A 179 -12.04 -18.72 -10.83
N VAL A 180 -12.83 -18.39 -9.80
CA VAL A 180 -13.66 -19.33 -9.04
C VAL A 180 -15.17 -18.98 -9.07
N PRO A 181 -15.78 -18.71 -10.25
CA PRO A 181 -17.19 -18.32 -10.33
C PRO A 181 -18.15 -19.43 -9.88
N LEU A 182 -17.70 -20.70 -9.92
CA LEU A 182 -18.51 -21.89 -9.63
C LEU A 182 -18.55 -22.27 -8.14
N SER A 183 -17.71 -21.72 -7.27
CA SER A 183 -17.77 -22.01 -5.82
C SER A 183 -18.85 -21.20 -5.07
N GLY A 184 -19.61 -20.36 -5.78
CA GLY A 184 -20.56 -19.44 -5.18
C GLY A 184 -19.91 -18.25 -4.48
N TYR A 185 -18.63 -17.94 -4.76
CA TYR A 185 -17.98 -16.74 -4.24
C TYR A 185 -18.76 -15.49 -4.67
N ARG A 186 -19.16 -14.68 -3.68
CA ARG A 186 -19.91 -13.44 -3.92
C ARG A 186 -19.01 -12.23 -3.67
N VAL A 187 -19.24 -11.20 -4.49
CA VAL A 187 -18.66 -9.85 -4.37
C VAL A 187 -18.40 -9.44 -2.93
N LEU A 188 -17.15 -9.03 -2.63
CA LEU A 188 -16.71 -8.66 -1.28
C LEU A 188 -17.68 -7.70 -0.58
N LYS A 189 -18.15 -8.12 0.59
CA LYS A 189 -19.03 -7.31 1.45
C LYS A 189 -18.20 -6.34 2.29
N LEU A 190 -18.71 -5.12 2.50
CA LEU A 190 -18.03 -4.08 3.29
C LEU A 190 -17.68 -4.55 4.71
N LYS A 191 -18.57 -5.28 5.40
CA LYS A 191 -18.28 -5.85 6.74
C LYS A 191 -17.07 -6.79 6.73
N THR A 192 -16.94 -7.63 5.69
CA THR A 192 -15.78 -8.52 5.51
C THR A 192 -14.52 -7.70 5.26
N ALA A 193 -14.57 -6.72 4.35
CA ALA A 193 -13.44 -5.85 4.05
C ALA A 193 -12.95 -5.07 5.27
N VAL A 194 -13.85 -4.50 6.08
CA VAL A 194 -13.49 -3.80 7.33
C VAL A 194 -12.73 -4.73 8.28
N ARG A 195 -13.21 -5.97 8.49
CA ARG A 195 -12.54 -6.97 9.32
C ARG A 195 -11.16 -7.35 8.75
N CYS A 196 -11.06 -7.61 7.44
CA CYS A 196 -9.79 -7.95 6.80
C CYS A 196 -8.77 -6.80 6.87
N MET A 197 -9.19 -5.54 6.65
CA MET A 197 -8.30 -4.38 6.79
C MET A 197 -7.86 -4.22 8.24
N ALA A 198 -8.75 -4.37 9.23
CA ALA A 198 -8.37 -4.31 10.65
C ALA A 198 -7.34 -5.40 11.02
N SER A 199 -7.49 -6.63 10.50
CA SER A 199 -6.50 -7.68 10.66
C SER A 199 -5.15 -7.35 9.99
N ILE A 200 -5.17 -6.79 8.77
CA ILE A 200 -3.94 -6.40 8.05
C ILE A 200 -3.21 -5.26 8.78
N TRP A 201 -3.93 -4.23 9.24
CA TRP A 201 -3.35 -3.15 10.04
C TRP A 201 -2.75 -3.68 11.35
N LEU A 202 -3.46 -4.57 12.06
CA LEU A 202 -2.93 -5.21 13.27
C LEU A 202 -1.63 -5.97 12.98
N VAL A 203 -1.60 -6.80 11.92
CA VAL A 203 -0.41 -7.56 11.51
C VAL A 203 0.75 -6.63 11.14
N GLY A 204 0.53 -5.60 10.31
CA GLY A 204 1.58 -4.66 9.90
C GLY A 204 2.13 -3.83 11.07
N ILE A 205 1.27 -3.40 11.99
CA ILE A 205 1.69 -2.73 13.24
C ILE A 205 2.48 -3.70 14.12
N THR A 206 2.04 -4.96 14.27
CA THR A 206 2.78 -5.98 15.04
C THR A 206 4.15 -6.25 14.44
N ILE A 207 4.28 -6.40 13.11
CA ILE A 207 5.56 -6.57 12.42
C ILE A 207 6.48 -5.37 12.66
N SER A 208 5.94 -4.15 12.65
CA SER A 208 6.73 -2.92 12.85
C SER A 208 7.13 -2.67 14.30
N ILE A 209 6.39 -3.20 15.29
CA ILE A 209 6.69 -3.00 16.72
C ILE A 209 7.47 -4.18 17.32
N ALA A 210 7.33 -5.40 16.78
CA ALA A 210 8.01 -6.60 17.28
C ALA A 210 9.54 -6.44 17.48
N PRO A 211 10.31 -5.78 16.59
CA PRO A 211 11.73 -5.56 16.82
C PRO A 211 12.06 -4.87 18.14
N LEU A 212 11.24 -3.90 18.56
CA LEU A 212 11.44 -3.12 19.79
C LEU A 212 11.17 -3.95 21.05
N VAL A 213 10.36 -5.00 20.94
CA VAL A 213 10.07 -5.94 22.03
C VAL A 213 11.14 -7.01 22.10
N LEU A 214 11.52 -7.58 20.95
CA LEU A 214 12.47 -8.68 20.84
C LEU A 214 13.92 -8.25 21.09
N TRP A 215 14.33 -7.07 20.59
CA TRP A 215 15.67 -6.50 20.77
C TRP A 215 15.67 -5.31 21.75
N LYS A 216 14.89 -5.39 22.83
CA LYS A 216 14.77 -4.33 23.86
C LYS A 216 16.12 -3.82 24.42
N HIS A 217 17.17 -4.66 24.41
CA HIS A 217 18.54 -4.31 24.84
C HIS A 217 19.39 -3.66 23.73
N SER A 218 19.05 -3.86 22.45
CA SER A 218 19.72 -3.21 21.31
C SER A 218 18.84 -2.04 20.88
N SER A 219 19.01 -0.90 21.54
CA SER A 219 18.15 0.30 21.47
C SER A 219 18.11 1.01 20.09
N LYS A 220 18.69 0.40 19.05
CA LYS A 220 18.99 0.99 17.75
C LYS A 220 18.50 0.16 16.54
N PHE A 221 17.46 -0.68 16.66
CA PHE A 221 16.95 -1.43 15.50
C PHE A 221 16.53 -0.52 14.32
N TYR A 222 15.73 0.51 14.62
CA TYR A 222 15.42 1.55 13.64
C TYR A 222 16.56 2.58 13.54
N GLY A 223 17.14 2.96 14.68
CA GLY A 223 18.29 3.86 14.80
C GLY A 223 19.65 3.26 14.46
N SER A 224 19.72 2.30 13.53
CA SER A 224 20.99 1.66 13.13
C SER A 224 21.74 2.48 12.07
N ASN A 225 21.07 3.50 11.53
CA ASN A 225 21.48 4.30 10.39
C ASN A 225 20.71 5.62 10.39
N GLY A 226 21.31 6.68 9.82
CA GLY A 226 20.66 8.00 9.74
C GLY A 226 19.31 8.02 9.02
N PHE A 227 19.05 7.07 8.12
CA PHE A 227 17.75 6.95 7.41
C PHE A 227 16.62 6.38 8.27
N CYS A 228 16.90 5.90 9.48
CA CYS A 228 15.92 5.29 10.39
C CYS A 228 15.16 4.09 9.82
N TYR A 229 15.73 3.39 8.83
CA TYR A 229 15.04 2.34 8.07
C TYR A 229 15.80 1.00 8.17
N PRO A 230 15.19 -0.10 8.62
CA PRO A 230 15.89 -1.31 9.06
C PRO A 230 16.23 -2.28 7.92
N LEU A 231 16.70 -1.76 6.78
CA LEU A 231 16.96 -2.58 5.58
C LEU A 231 18.32 -3.29 5.62
N TYR A 232 19.30 -2.76 6.35
CA TYR A 232 20.61 -3.39 6.64
C TYR A 232 21.28 -4.02 5.39
N ILE A 233 21.77 -3.18 4.48
CA ILE A 233 22.48 -3.59 3.26
C ILE A 233 24.01 -3.41 3.41
N GLU A 234 24.45 -2.40 4.15
CA GLU A 234 25.89 -2.12 4.31
C GLU A 234 26.52 -2.93 5.44
N ASP A 235 25.93 -2.92 6.63
CA ASP A 235 26.18 -3.93 7.66
C ASP A 235 25.01 -4.94 7.69
N PRO A 236 25.14 -6.07 6.98
CA PRO A 236 24.08 -7.07 6.89
C PRO A 236 23.97 -7.99 8.12
N PHE A 237 24.84 -7.86 9.13
CA PHE A 237 24.91 -8.78 10.28
C PHE A 237 24.71 -8.10 11.66
N VAL A 238 24.24 -6.84 11.70
CA VAL A 238 23.82 -6.14 12.93
C VAL A 238 22.74 -6.90 13.73
N ASP A 239 22.57 -6.54 15.00
CA ASP A 239 21.49 -7.08 15.84
C ASP A 239 20.11 -6.95 15.16
N GLY A 240 19.37 -8.06 15.13
CA GLY A 240 18.07 -8.13 14.45
C GLY A 240 18.15 -8.31 12.93
N TRP A 241 19.33 -8.54 12.33
CA TRP A 241 19.44 -8.76 10.87
C TRP A 241 18.56 -9.88 10.33
N GLN A 242 18.36 -10.95 11.13
CA GLN A 242 17.46 -12.05 10.81
C GLN A 242 16.02 -11.58 10.64
N TYR A 243 15.57 -10.63 11.46
CA TYR A 243 14.23 -10.06 11.38
C TYR A 243 14.08 -9.10 10.19
N SER A 244 15.10 -8.27 9.93
CA SER A 244 15.20 -7.44 8.72
C SER A 244 15.13 -8.30 7.44
N ALA A 245 15.86 -9.41 7.40
CA ALA A 245 15.81 -10.37 6.29
C ALA A 245 14.45 -11.07 6.20
N PHE A 246 13.86 -11.50 7.33
CA PHE A 246 12.52 -12.09 7.33
C PHE A 246 11.47 -11.15 6.74
N MET A 247 11.47 -9.86 7.09
CA MET A 247 10.60 -8.86 6.47
C MET A 247 10.93 -8.68 4.98
N PHE A 248 12.07 -8.07 4.66
CA PHE A 248 12.34 -7.55 3.30
C PHE A 248 12.71 -8.61 2.27
N LEU A 249 13.15 -9.80 2.69
CA LEU A 249 13.37 -10.94 1.80
C LEU A 249 12.24 -11.96 1.93
N GLY A 250 11.94 -12.42 3.16
CA GLY A 250 10.94 -13.48 3.39
C GLY A 250 9.52 -13.08 2.97
N LEU A 251 8.94 -12.08 3.62
CA LEU A 251 7.56 -11.65 3.36
C LEU A 251 7.39 -11.11 1.94
N HIS A 252 8.31 -10.27 1.45
CA HIS A 252 8.20 -9.70 0.11
C HIS A 252 8.37 -10.73 -1.02
N VAL A 253 9.31 -11.67 -0.93
CA VAL A 253 9.43 -12.76 -1.93
C VAL A 253 8.20 -13.66 -1.90
N PHE A 254 7.75 -14.08 -0.70
CA PHE A 254 6.52 -14.87 -0.57
C PHE A 254 5.33 -14.17 -1.22
N SER A 255 5.19 -12.86 -0.98
CA SER A 255 4.11 -12.04 -1.52
C SER A 255 4.19 -11.92 -3.04
N LEU A 256 5.37 -11.63 -3.60
CA LEU A 256 5.57 -11.56 -5.06
C LEU A 256 5.27 -12.91 -5.74
N LEU A 257 5.66 -14.03 -5.12
CA LEU A 257 5.35 -15.38 -5.62
C LEU A 257 3.85 -15.67 -5.57
N LEU A 258 3.19 -15.44 -4.44
CA LEU A 258 1.75 -15.65 -4.27
C LEU A 258 0.94 -14.80 -5.26
N MET A 259 1.29 -13.52 -5.39
CA MET A 259 0.71 -12.61 -6.38
C MET A 259 0.86 -13.19 -7.79
N SER A 260 2.08 -13.55 -8.20
CA SER A 260 2.38 -14.08 -9.53
C SER A 260 1.59 -15.37 -9.82
N ILE A 261 1.45 -16.27 -8.86
CA ILE A 261 0.65 -17.50 -8.97
C ILE A 261 -0.84 -17.18 -9.13
N LEU A 262 -1.41 -16.35 -8.24
CA LEU A 262 -2.82 -15.96 -8.30
C LEU A 262 -3.17 -15.33 -9.65
N TYR A 263 -2.29 -14.49 -10.19
CA TYR A 263 -2.52 -13.84 -11.49
C TYR A 263 -2.27 -14.76 -12.68
N ALA A 264 -1.31 -15.69 -12.62
CA ALA A 264 -1.16 -16.72 -13.64
C ALA A 264 -2.41 -17.62 -13.71
N LEU A 265 -2.93 -18.06 -12.56
CA LEU A 265 -4.16 -18.84 -12.48
C LEU A 265 -5.39 -18.05 -12.96
N MET A 266 -5.50 -16.77 -12.60
CA MET A 266 -6.55 -15.88 -13.10
C MET A 266 -6.50 -15.74 -14.62
N TYR A 267 -5.30 -15.54 -15.20
CA TYR A 267 -5.10 -15.43 -16.64
C TYR A 267 -5.43 -16.73 -17.39
N ILE A 268 -5.02 -17.88 -16.85
CA ILE A 268 -5.38 -19.21 -17.38
C ILE A 268 -6.91 -19.40 -17.35
N SER A 269 -7.57 -19.03 -16.25
CA SER A 269 -9.03 -19.13 -16.14
C SER A 269 -9.74 -18.25 -17.16
N VAL A 270 -9.34 -16.97 -17.31
CA VAL A 270 -9.88 -16.07 -18.35
C VAL A 270 -9.65 -16.63 -19.76
N ARG A 271 -8.46 -17.17 -20.05
CA ARG A 271 -8.15 -17.81 -21.35
C ARG A 271 -9.08 -19.01 -21.63
N LYS A 272 -9.27 -19.89 -20.65
CA LYS A 272 -10.12 -21.09 -20.76
C LYS A 272 -11.59 -20.73 -20.93
N THR A 273 -12.12 -19.83 -20.11
CA THR A 273 -13.52 -19.40 -20.19
C THR A 273 -13.79 -18.65 -21.51
N ARG A 274 -12.82 -17.89 -22.05
CA ARG A 274 -12.94 -17.23 -23.36
C ARG A 274 -12.90 -18.19 -24.55
N GLN A 275 -12.29 -19.37 -24.40
CA GLN A 275 -12.36 -20.44 -25.42
C GLN A 275 -13.71 -21.16 -25.36
N ALA A 276 -14.32 -21.28 -24.18
CA ALA A 276 -15.63 -21.90 -23.99
C ALA A 276 -16.82 -20.96 -24.26
N ALA A 277 -16.65 -19.64 -24.11
CA ALA A 277 -17.70 -18.63 -24.30
C ALA A 277 -17.12 -17.34 -24.92
N ARG A 278 -17.88 -16.71 -25.81
CA ARG A 278 -17.55 -15.38 -26.39
C ARG A 278 -17.73 -14.26 -25.34
N ILE A 279 -16.79 -14.18 -24.41
CA ILE A 279 -16.70 -13.11 -23.41
C ILE A 279 -16.40 -11.77 -24.10
N SER A 280 -16.96 -10.69 -23.56
CA SER A 280 -16.82 -9.32 -24.08
C SER A 280 -15.38 -8.79 -23.96
N ALA A 281 -15.05 -7.76 -24.73
CA ALA A 281 -13.72 -7.12 -24.67
C ALA A 281 -13.39 -6.51 -23.29
N GLU A 282 -14.39 -6.18 -22.47
CA GLU A 282 -14.19 -5.48 -21.19
C GLU A 282 -13.43 -6.33 -20.15
N ASP A 283 -13.61 -7.65 -20.14
CA ASP A 283 -12.91 -8.56 -19.21
C ASP A 283 -11.43 -8.78 -19.58
N TYR A 284 -11.07 -8.57 -20.86
CA TYR A 284 -9.69 -8.66 -21.32
C TYR A 284 -8.88 -7.40 -20.95
N ASP A 285 -9.46 -6.22 -21.16
CA ASP A 285 -8.91 -4.94 -20.67
C ASP A 285 -8.71 -4.96 -19.15
N PHE A 286 -9.65 -5.60 -18.43
CA PHE A 286 -9.53 -5.82 -16.99
C PHE A 286 -8.29 -6.65 -16.65
N ALA A 287 -8.09 -7.81 -17.28
CA ALA A 287 -6.95 -8.68 -17.02
C ALA A 287 -5.59 -8.02 -17.31
N ILE A 288 -5.47 -7.26 -18.41
CA ILE A 288 -4.25 -6.51 -18.76
C ILE A 288 -3.86 -5.51 -17.66
N ARG A 289 -4.85 -4.79 -17.10
CA ARG A 289 -4.60 -3.84 -16.02
C ARG A 289 -3.95 -4.50 -14.80
N PHE A 290 -4.38 -5.71 -14.44
CA PHE A 290 -3.82 -6.42 -13.31
C PHE A 290 -2.43 -7.03 -13.59
N PHE A 291 -2.13 -7.38 -14.84
CA PHE A 291 -0.76 -7.73 -15.22
C PHE A 291 0.20 -6.55 -14.97
N PHE A 292 -0.16 -5.32 -15.35
CA PHE A 292 0.64 -4.13 -15.07
C PHE A 292 0.76 -3.83 -13.56
N ILE A 293 -0.24 -4.17 -12.75
CA ILE A 293 -0.18 -4.07 -11.29
C ILE A 293 0.91 -4.98 -10.71
N VAL A 294 0.95 -6.25 -11.08
CA VAL A 294 1.98 -7.20 -10.62
C VAL A 294 3.35 -6.73 -11.09
N LEU A 295 3.46 -6.41 -12.37
CA LEU A 295 4.71 -6.02 -13.00
C LEU A 295 5.32 -4.79 -12.31
N ALA A 296 4.51 -3.79 -12.00
CA ALA A 296 4.93 -2.60 -11.28
C ALA A 296 5.39 -2.91 -9.84
N ASN A 297 4.62 -3.68 -9.06
CA ASN A 297 5.00 -4.06 -7.69
C ASN A 297 6.29 -4.90 -7.68
N SER A 298 6.45 -5.81 -8.64
CA SER A 298 7.70 -6.55 -8.87
C SER A 298 8.86 -5.61 -9.18
N PHE A 299 8.70 -4.64 -10.09
CA PHE A 299 9.77 -3.68 -10.40
C PHE A 299 10.15 -2.76 -9.22
N CYS A 300 9.23 -2.50 -8.28
CA CYS A 300 9.55 -1.74 -7.07
C CYS A 300 10.39 -2.56 -6.08
N TRP A 301 10.03 -3.84 -5.85
CA TRP A 301 10.61 -4.64 -4.77
C TRP A 301 11.75 -5.58 -5.19
N LEU A 302 11.81 -6.02 -6.45
CA LEU A 302 12.91 -6.86 -6.95
C LEU A 302 14.30 -6.22 -6.78
N PRO A 303 14.52 -4.91 -7.03
CA PRO A 303 15.82 -4.29 -6.77
C PRO A 303 16.21 -4.34 -5.29
N VAL A 304 15.26 -4.12 -4.39
CA VAL A 304 15.46 -4.17 -2.93
C VAL A 304 15.84 -5.58 -2.49
N ILE A 305 15.12 -6.59 -2.99
CA ILE A 305 15.37 -8.01 -2.72
C ILE A 305 16.75 -8.44 -3.24
N VAL A 306 17.10 -8.09 -4.47
CA VAL A 306 18.40 -8.43 -5.08
C VAL A 306 19.55 -7.80 -4.29
N LEU A 307 19.43 -6.52 -3.92
CA LEU A 307 20.46 -5.84 -3.11
C LEU A 307 20.55 -6.43 -1.70
N LYS A 308 19.44 -6.83 -1.06
CA LYS A 308 19.47 -7.51 0.23
C LYS A 308 20.16 -8.87 0.16
N ILE A 309 19.93 -9.65 -0.90
CA ILE A 309 20.63 -10.93 -1.13
C ILE A 309 22.13 -10.68 -1.39
N ALA A 310 22.48 -9.67 -2.18
CA ALA A 310 23.88 -9.32 -2.45
C ALA A 310 24.62 -8.88 -1.17
N ALA A 311 23.99 -8.06 -0.33
CA ALA A 311 24.48 -7.69 1.00
C ALA A 311 24.75 -8.92 1.88
N LEU A 312 23.77 -9.83 2.00
CA LEU A 312 23.92 -11.08 2.77
C LEU A 312 25.02 -12.00 2.23
N LYS A 313 25.33 -11.92 0.92
CA LYS A 313 26.48 -12.57 0.28
C LYS A 313 27.82 -11.81 0.44
N LYS A 314 27.87 -10.75 1.24
CA LYS A 314 29.03 -9.89 1.48
C LYS A 314 29.55 -9.15 0.23
N PHE A 315 28.68 -8.89 -0.77
CA PHE A 315 29.03 -7.97 -1.83
C PHE A 315 29.01 -6.53 -1.30
N HIS A 316 30.11 -5.81 -1.47
CA HIS A 316 30.23 -4.42 -1.07
C HIS A 316 29.34 -3.51 -1.93
N ILE A 317 28.24 -3.03 -1.36
CA ILE A 317 27.30 -2.09 -1.99
C ILE A 317 27.60 -0.68 -1.52
N SER A 318 27.64 0.29 -2.44
CA SER A 318 28.02 1.65 -2.07
C SER A 318 26.94 2.35 -1.21
N SER A 319 27.39 3.14 -0.25
CA SER A 319 26.64 4.13 0.52
C SER A 319 25.59 4.88 -0.30
N SER A 320 26.02 5.38 -1.46
CA SER A 320 25.18 6.13 -2.39
C SER A 320 24.02 5.26 -2.89
N THR A 321 24.30 4.03 -3.32
CA THR A 321 23.30 3.07 -3.79
C THR A 321 22.21 2.83 -2.74
N TYR A 322 22.57 2.69 -1.46
CA TYR A 322 21.58 2.51 -0.39
C TYR A 322 20.68 3.73 -0.18
N GLY A 323 21.26 4.95 -0.16
CA GLY A 323 20.48 6.19 -0.08
C GLY A 323 19.50 6.33 -1.25
N TRP A 324 19.90 5.93 -2.47
CA TRP A 324 19.00 5.84 -3.62
C TRP A 324 17.88 4.80 -3.43
N VAL A 325 18.17 3.63 -2.85
CA VAL A 325 17.15 2.61 -2.57
C VAL A 325 16.08 3.13 -1.61
N ILE A 326 16.47 3.75 -0.50
CA ILE A 326 15.52 4.25 0.51
C ILE A 326 14.75 5.48 0.03
N ILE A 327 15.41 6.46 -0.57
CA ILE A 327 14.78 7.75 -0.90
C ILE A 327 14.02 7.70 -2.22
N PHE A 328 14.43 6.83 -3.16
CA PHE A 328 13.77 6.68 -4.45
C PHE A 328 13.00 5.37 -4.55
N ILE A 329 13.67 4.20 -4.51
CA ILE A 329 13.08 2.91 -4.92
C ILE A 329 11.96 2.45 -3.98
N VAL A 330 12.20 2.40 -2.67
CA VAL A 330 11.20 1.93 -1.69
C VAL A 330 9.90 2.76 -1.76
N PRO A 331 9.94 4.11 -1.85
CA PRO A 331 8.76 4.93 -2.07
C PRO A 331 8.05 4.79 -3.43
N ILE A 332 8.63 4.16 -4.47
CA ILE A 332 7.97 4.04 -5.79
C ILE A 332 6.61 3.36 -5.65
N ASN A 333 6.53 2.32 -4.82
CA ASN A 333 5.29 1.58 -4.60
C ASN A 333 4.14 2.53 -4.16
N ALA A 334 4.43 3.44 -3.25
CA ALA A 334 3.44 4.35 -2.65
C ALA A 334 2.85 5.38 -3.63
N TRP A 335 3.56 5.78 -4.70
CA TRP A 335 3.01 6.68 -5.73
C TRP A 335 2.53 5.98 -7.00
N VAL A 336 3.02 4.78 -7.27
CA VAL A 336 2.55 3.94 -8.38
C VAL A 336 1.19 3.30 -8.07
N ASN A 337 0.90 3.01 -6.79
CA ASN A 337 -0.41 2.52 -6.32
C ASN A 337 -1.61 3.39 -6.81
N PRO A 338 -1.67 4.72 -6.55
CA PRO A 338 -2.69 5.60 -7.11
C PRO A 338 -2.92 5.51 -8.62
N LEU A 339 -1.83 5.44 -9.39
CA LEU A 339 -1.88 5.37 -10.86
C LEU A 339 -2.58 4.08 -11.31
N LEU A 340 -2.16 2.95 -10.74
CA LEU A 340 -2.66 1.62 -11.11
C LEU A 340 -4.07 1.34 -10.60
N TYR A 341 -4.43 1.79 -9.40
CA TYR A 341 -5.71 1.45 -8.76
C TYR A 341 -6.81 2.49 -8.95
N THR A 342 -6.48 3.73 -9.31
CA THR A 342 -7.48 4.77 -9.52
C THR A 342 -7.36 5.43 -10.90
N PHE A 343 -6.19 5.95 -11.27
CA PHE A 343 -6.10 6.83 -12.45
C PHE A 343 -6.17 6.10 -13.80
N THR A 344 -5.74 4.85 -13.87
CA THR A 344 -5.91 3.96 -15.04
C THR A 344 -7.32 3.36 -15.16
N THR A 345 -8.23 3.56 -14.20
CA THR A 345 -9.61 3.04 -14.30
C THR A 345 -10.37 3.72 -15.47
N PRO A 346 -11.03 2.98 -16.38
CA PRO A 346 -11.83 3.56 -17.46
C PRO A 346 -12.88 4.57 -16.99
N LYS A 347 -13.52 4.33 -15.83
CA LYS A 347 -14.44 5.28 -15.18
C LYS A 347 -13.76 6.61 -14.81
N TYR A 348 -12.55 6.56 -14.24
CA TYR A 348 -11.78 7.76 -13.88
C TYR A 348 -11.32 8.52 -15.13
N ARG A 349 -10.81 7.81 -16.15
CA ARG A 349 -10.44 8.40 -17.44
C ARG A 349 -11.64 9.11 -18.10
N LYS A 350 -12.81 8.47 -18.12
CA LYS A 350 -14.07 9.09 -18.60
C LYS A 350 -14.39 10.36 -17.80
N ILE A 351 -14.26 10.38 -16.47
CA ILE A 351 -14.54 11.58 -15.66
C ILE A 351 -13.55 12.73 -15.92
N ILE A 352 -12.24 12.46 -16.11
CA ILE A 352 -11.28 13.50 -16.54
C ILE A 352 -11.68 14.03 -17.92
N THR A 353 -11.86 13.15 -18.91
CA THR A 353 -12.18 13.56 -20.28
C THR A 353 -13.50 14.32 -20.35
N LEU A 354 -14.51 13.94 -19.55
CA LEU A 354 -15.78 14.63 -19.49
C LEU A 354 -15.67 15.99 -18.77
N LYS A 355 -14.90 16.10 -17.66
CA LYS A 355 -14.61 17.41 -17.04
C LYS A 355 -13.81 18.32 -17.97
N SER A 356 -12.90 17.76 -18.77
CA SER A 356 -12.20 18.48 -19.85
C SER A 356 -13.21 19.01 -20.88
N MET A 357 -14.06 18.16 -21.43
CA MET A 357 -15.12 18.54 -22.38
C MET A 357 -16.10 19.58 -21.82
N PHE A 358 -16.51 19.46 -20.56
CA PHE A 358 -17.38 20.45 -19.91
C PHE A 358 -16.68 21.79 -19.64
N LYS A 359 -15.36 21.81 -19.46
CA LYS A 359 -14.57 23.06 -19.40
C LYS A 359 -14.60 23.76 -20.76
N THR A 360 -14.39 23.04 -21.87
CA THR A 360 -14.51 23.57 -23.23
C THR A 360 -15.93 24.07 -23.53
N HIS A 361 -16.95 23.32 -23.11
CA HIS A 361 -18.35 23.67 -23.40
C HIS A 361 -18.86 24.90 -22.60
N HIS A 362 -18.25 25.22 -21.46
CA HIS A 362 -18.56 26.43 -20.70
C HIS A 362 -18.01 27.70 -21.41
N GLU A 363 -16.90 27.60 -22.15
CA GLU A 363 -16.42 28.74 -22.94
C GLU A 363 -17.31 29.00 -24.16
N SER A 364 -17.73 27.96 -24.90
CA SER A 364 -18.67 28.12 -26.01
C SER A 364 -20.02 28.75 -25.61
N ARG A 365 -20.51 28.51 -24.38
CA ARG A 365 -21.74 29.17 -23.87
C ARG A 365 -21.54 30.65 -23.54
N LYS A 366 -20.33 31.12 -23.22
CA LYS A 366 -20.05 32.55 -23.05
C LYS A 366 -20.09 33.29 -24.39
N THR A 367 -19.66 32.65 -25.48
CA THR A 367 -19.74 33.22 -26.84
C THR A 367 -21.19 33.35 -27.31
N ILE A 368 -22.01 32.31 -27.12
CA ILE A 368 -23.43 32.32 -27.52
C ILE A 368 -24.24 33.39 -26.75
N LYS A 369 -24.01 33.55 -25.44
CA LYS A 369 -24.68 34.60 -24.64
C LYS A 369 -24.32 36.04 -25.03
N ARG A 370 -23.26 36.27 -25.81
CA ARG A 370 -22.94 37.62 -26.34
C ARG A 370 -23.72 37.99 -27.59
N TYR A 371 -24.30 37.02 -28.32
CA TYR A 371 -25.09 37.29 -29.52
C TYR A 371 -26.59 37.52 -29.23
N SER A 372 -27.17 36.84 -28.24
CA SER A 372 -28.62 36.95 -27.93
C SER A 372 -29.03 38.14 -27.04
N ILE A 373 -28.22 39.18 -26.89
CA ILE A 373 -28.55 40.36 -26.07
C ILE A 373 -29.04 41.55 -26.93
N ASN A 374 -28.98 41.45 -28.26
CA ASN A 374 -29.24 42.57 -29.17
C ASN A 374 -30.66 42.62 -29.80
N GLU A 375 -31.63 41.83 -29.32
CA GLU A 375 -33.02 41.94 -29.79
C GLU A 375 -33.95 42.45 -28.68
N THR A 376 -34.58 43.60 -28.94
CA THR A 376 -35.54 44.29 -28.06
C THR A 376 -36.98 44.02 -28.49
N PRO A 377 -37.92 43.78 -27.56
CA PRO A 377 -39.34 43.62 -27.89
C PRO A 377 -40.14 44.91 -27.62
N HIS A 378 -41.09 45.25 -28.51
CA HIS A 378 -42.09 46.29 -28.28
C HIS A 378 -43.53 45.73 -28.42
N SER A 379 -44.41 46.14 -27.50
CA SER A 379 -45.85 45.83 -27.38
C SER A 379 -46.66 46.24 -28.66
N SER A 380 -47.84 45.70 -29.02
CA SER A 380 -49.09 45.64 -28.22
C SER A 380 -50.28 44.89 -28.89
N ASN A 381 -51.41 44.76 -28.17
CA ASN A 381 -52.56 43.85 -28.38
C ASN A 381 -53.62 44.24 -29.44
N VAL A 382 -54.32 43.25 -30.04
CA VAL A 382 -55.78 43.25 -30.40
C VAL A 382 -56.36 41.80 -30.39
N VAL A 383 -57.64 41.63 -29.99
CA VAL A 383 -58.46 40.39 -29.82
C VAL A 383 -59.96 40.78 -30.07
N PRO A 384 -61.02 39.93 -30.30
CA PRO A 384 -61.18 38.46 -30.55
C PRO A 384 -62.06 38.06 -31.78
N SER A 385 -62.24 36.75 -32.06
CA SER A 385 -63.60 36.22 -32.38
C SER A 385 -63.84 34.72 -32.06
N LYS A 386 -65.06 34.48 -31.55
CA LYS A 386 -65.76 33.29 -31.02
C LYS A 386 -65.71 31.95 -31.79
N LYS A 387 -65.76 30.82 -31.05
CA LYS A 387 -66.95 29.94 -30.91
C LYS A 387 -66.80 28.85 -29.80
N THR A 388 -67.92 28.48 -29.18
CA THR A 388 -68.15 27.38 -28.19
C THR A 388 -69.57 26.84 -28.43
N PRO A 389 -70.00 25.64 -27.95
CA PRO A 389 -70.19 25.24 -26.54
C PRO A 389 -69.55 23.85 -26.22
N SER A 390 -69.79 23.08 -25.14
CA SER A 390 -70.77 23.13 -24.02
C SER A 390 -70.22 22.46 -22.72
N TYR A 391 -71.04 22.45 -21.66
CA TYR A 391 -70.92 21.74 -20.36
C TYR A 391 -72.32 21.10 -20.03
N PRO A 392 -72.67 20.48 -18.85
CA PRO A 392 -71.98 20.44 -17.53
C PRO A 392 -72.06 19.16 -16.61
N ASN A 393 -71.15 19.13 -15.62
CA ASN A 393 -71.31 18.81 -14.17
C ASN A 393 -71.67 17.43 -13.51
N ASN A 394 -70.81 17.11 -12.51
CA ASN A 394 -71.08 16.68 -11.10
C ASN A 394 -71.14 15.20 -10.63
N SER A 395 -70.56 15.00 -9.42
CA SER A 395 -70.47 13.78 -8.55
C SER A 395 -71.68 13.66 -7.57
N PRO A 396 -71.76 12.75 -6.54
CA PRO A 396 -70.90 11.63 -6.09
C PRO A 396 -71.59 10.29 -5.61
N ARG A 397 -70.78 9.25 -5.34
CA ARG A 397 -70.91 8.10 -4.38
C ARG A 397 -72.29 7.43 -4.04
N LYS A 398 -72.43 6.13 -4.38
CA LYS A 398 -72.63 4.92 -3.50
C LYS A 398 -73.00 3.67 -4.34
N PRO A 399 -72.63 2.44 -3.93
CA PRO A 399 -73.58 1.45 -3.37
C PRO A 399 -73.02 0.73 -2.12
N GLN A 400 -73.76 0.43 -1.04
CA GLN A 400 -74.91 -0.49 -0.82
C GLN A 400 -74.54 -1.97 -0.60
N GLU A 401 -74.62 -2.40 0.67
CA GLU A 401 -74.76 -3.80 1.11
C GLU A 401 -76.16 -4.35 0.82
N LYS A 402 -76.28 -5.68 0.74
CA LYS A 402 -77.52 -6.43 0.99
C LYS A 402 -77.24 -7.69 1.82
N THR A 403 -78.26 -8.12 2.56
CA THR A 403 -78.18 -8.80 3.86
C THR A 403 -78.59 -10.28 3.81
N GLN A 404 -78.47 -10.99 4.97
CA GLN A 404 -79.06 -12.30 5.35
C GLN A 404 -78.34 -13.57 4.81
N ASN A 405 -78.30 -14.76 5.43
CA ASN A 405 -78.61 -15.33 6.78
C ASN A 405 -77.96 -16.76 6.84
N GLU A 406 -77.73 -17.52 7.93
CA GLU A 406 -77.87 -17.37 9.40
C GLU A 406 -77.06 -18.46 10.17
N LYS A 407 -76.93 -18.32 11.51
CA LYS A 407 -76.86 -19.35 12.59
C LYS A 407 -75.90 -20.58 12.59
N THR A 408 -75.12 -20.64 13.69
CA THR A 408 -74.93 -21.79 14.62
C THR A 408 -73.83 -22.87 14.40
N THR A 409 -72.67 -22.62 15.02
CA THR A 409 -71.96 -23.44 16.06
C THR A 409 -71.53 -24.92 15.87
N THR A 410 -70.26 -25.17 16.26
CA THR A 410 -69.68 -26.31 17.04
C THR A 410 -68.98 -27.54 16.40
N VAL A 411 -67.83 -27.90 17.03
CA VAL A 411 -67.05 -29.18 17.12
C VAL A 411 -65.95 -29.52 16.07
N ASP A 412 -64.72 -29.75 16.57
CA ASP A 412 -63.52 -30.42 16.00
C ASP A 412 -63.74 -31.96 15.78
N PRO A 413 -62.79 -32.86 15.37
CA PRO A 413 -61.32 -32.75 15.20
C PRO A 413 -60.69 -33.50 13.96
N LEU A 414 -59.36 -33.71 14.02
CA LEU A 414 -58.48 -34.50 13.12
C LEU A 414 -58.92 -35.98 12.89
N PRO A 415 -58.52 -36.62 11.75
CA PRO A 415 -57.29 -37.45 11.66
C PRO A 415 -56.49 -37.23 10.34
N THR A 416 -55.22 -37.61 10.07
CA THR A 416 -54.25 -38.68 10.48
C THR A 416 -54.34 -40.01 9.71
N TYR A 417 -53.16 -40.58 9.35
CA TYR A 417 -52.84 -41.89 8.72
C TYR A 417 -52.89 -41.96 7.16
N HIS A 418 -52.08 -42.77 6.45
CA HIS A 418 -51.33 -43.98 6.85
C HIS A 418 -49.91 -44.13 6.22
N GLN A 419 -49.01 -44.88 6.90
CA GLN A 419 -47.71 -45.38 6.39
C GLN A 419 -47.87 -46.70 5.62
N ILE A 420 -46.86 -47.09 4.80
CA ILE A 420 -46.42 -48.49 4.61
C ILE A 420 -44.87 -48.56 4.52
N ASN A 421 -44.26 -49.54 5.19
CA ASN A 421 -42.82 -49.90 5.21
C ASN A 421 -42.44 -50.90 4.09
N ASN A 422 -41.14 -51.05 3.75
CA ASN A 422 -40.40 -52.28 4.11
C ASN A 422 -38.88 -52.28 3.79
N ASN A 423 -38.21 -53.24 4.44
CA ASN A 423 -36.74 -53.40 4.57
C ASN A 423 -36.07 -54.27 3.48
N ASN A 424 -34.74 -54.35 3.61
CA ASN A 424 -33.77 -55.38 3.16
C ASN A 424 -32.92 -54.98 1.94
N ALA A 425 -31.68 -55.42 1.75
CA ALA A 425 -30.59 -55.99 2.57
C ALA A 425 -29.45 -56.33 1.57
N ASN A 426 -28.18 -56.32 2.02
CA ASN A 426 -26.96 -56.90 1.42
C ASN A 426 -26.95 -57.37 -0.06
N SER A 427 -25.97 -56.88 -0.85
CA SER A 427 -24.94 -57.77 -1.45
C SER A 427 -23.81 -56.98 -2.13
N THR A 428 -22.59 -57.26 -1.66
CA THR A 428 -21.32 -57.28 -2.40
C THR A 428 -21.41 -57.55 -3.91
N ARG A 429 -20.55 -56.85 -4.67
CA ARG A 429 -19.72 -57.48 -5.71
C ARG A 429 -18.43 -56.71 -5.99
N GLU A 430 -17.31 -57.34 -5.71
CA GLU A 430 -16.00 -56.96 -6.23
C GLU A 430 -15.92 -57.27 -7.74
N ASN A 431 -15.04 -56.56 -8.45
CA ASN A 431 -14.06 -57.22 -9.32
C ASN A 431 -12.98 -56.21 -9.73
N SER A 432 -11.79 -56.40 -9.16
CA SER A 432 -10.52 -55.95 -9.69
C SER A 432 -10.22 -56.64 -11.03
N PHE A 433 -9.53 -55.94 -11.94
CA PHE A 433 -8.59 -56.58 -12.84
C PHE A 433 -7.32 -55.72 -12.94
N GLU A 434 -6.19 -56.39 -13.04
CA GLU A 434 -4.86 -55.90 -12.66
C GLU A 434 -3.85 -56.23 -13.76
N THR A 435 -2.80 -55.41 -13.92
CA THR A 435 -1.63 -55.63 -14.82
C THR A 435 -1.94 -55.65 -16.33
N THR A 436 -0.99 -55.38 -17.25
CA THR A 436 0.46 -55.70 -17.23
C THR A 436 1.35 -54.65 -17.91
N VAL A 437 2.64 -54.68 -17.57
CA VAL A 437 3.77 -53.93 -18.13
C VAL A 437 4.20 -54.44 -19.51
N ALA A 438 4.55 -53.54 -20.45
CA ALA A 438 5.64 -53.71 -21.44
C ALA A 438 5.92 -52.39 -22.21
N GLU A 439 7.20 -52.19 -22.55
CA GLU A 439 7.81 -51.10 -23.37
C GLU A 439 7.85 -49.67 -22.79
#